data_AF-A0AAD3DZ76-F1
#
_entry.id   AF-A0AAD3DZ76-F1
#
_cell.length_a   1.000
_cell.length_b   1.000
_cell.length_c   1.000
_cell.angle_alpha   90.00
_cell.angle_beta   90.00
_cell.angle_gamma   90.00
#
_symmetry.space_group_name_H-M   'P 1'
#
loop_
_entity.id
_entity.type
_entity.pdbx_description
1 polymer ?
#
loop_
_entity_poly.entity_id
_entity_poly.type
_entity_poly.pdbx_seq_one_letter_code
_entity_poly.pdbx_strand_id
1 'polypeptide(L)'
;GEAGAGAGPLHASHWSTLQWLEAAGFAVSPDNRLCCSAEEAVAAAEEWMSRRDSLGYDVDGVVLKLDATALYSLLGTAGGGSDPRWAVAWKFPAGEAVTRLQGVELSVGRTGQVTPIALLSPVQLGGVVIRRASLHNIGLAEGLGLHEGDAVVVRRSGDVIPQVMRALPELRPPGAR
;
A
#
# COMPACT_ATOMS: atom_id res chain seq x y z
N GLY A 1 -16.41 -34.35 -0.22
CA GLY A 1 -17.35 -33.26 0.07
C GLY A 1 -17.16 -32.92 1.52
N GLU A 2 -16.38 -31.89 1.80
CA GLU A 2 -16.09 -31.48 3.17
C GLU A 2 -16.93 -30.25 3.51
N ALA A 3 -17.63 -30.36 4.63
CA ALA A 3 -18.57 -29.40 5.15
C ALA A 3 -17.87 -28.06 5.47
N GLY A 4 -18.40 -26.97 4.93
CA GLY A 4 -18.00 -25.62 5.30
C GLY A 4 -18.24 -25.36 6.78
N ALA A 5 -17.20 -24.91 7.48
CA ALA A 5 -17.27 -24.45 8.85
C ALA A 5 -18.33 -23.35 8.98
N GLY A 6 -19.26 -23.54 9.90
CA GLY A 6 -20.43 -22.69 10.09
C GLY A 6 -20.06 -21.28 10.51
N ALA A 7 -20.39 -20.31 9.67
CA ALA A 7 -20.69 -18.96 10.12
C ALA A 7 -22.18 -18.94 10.47
N GLY A 8 -22.51 -18.61 11.73
CA GLY A 8 -23.87 -18.23 12.09
C GLY A 8 -24.35 -17.06 11.22
N PRO A 9 -25.67 -16.76 11.19
CA PRO A 9 -26.16 -15.61 10.44
C PRO A 9 -25.42 -14.36 10.90
N LEU A 10 -24.89 -13.59 9.94
CA LEU A 10 -24.27 -12.30 10.23
C LEU A 10 -25.31 -11.43 10.96
N HIS A 11 -24.85 -10.60 11.90
CA HIS A 11 -25.71 -9.55 12.45
C HIS A 11 -26.24 -8.66 11.31
N ALA A 12 -27.34 -7.96 11.55
CA ALA A 12 -27.97 -7.10 10.55
C ALA A 12 -27.02 -6.02 10.00
N SER A 13 -25.97 -5.68 10.74
CA SER A 13 -24.92 -4.77 10.28
C SER A 13 -23.49 -5.21 10.63
N HIS A 14 -22.52 -4.69 9.90
CA HIS A 14 -21.10 -4.89 10.21
C HIS A 14 -20.76 -4.24 11.55
N TRP A 15 -21.29 -3.05 11.81
CA TRP A 15 -21.08 -2.34 13.07
C TRP A 15 -21.57 -3.13 14.28
N SER A 16 -22.77 -3.70 14.21
CA SER A 16 -23.29 -4.56 15.30
C SER A 16 -22.47 -5.84 15.47
N THR A 17 -21.89 -6.36 14.39
CA THR A 17 -20.94 -7.47 14.47
C THR A 17 -19.67 -7.06 15.23
N LEU A 18 -19.10 -5.88 14.95
CA LEU A 18 -17.92 -5.36 15.67
C LEU A 18 -18.22 -5.15 17.17
N GLN A 19 -19.37 -4.56 17.50
CA GLN A 19 -19.80 -4.37 18.89
C GLN A 19 -19.99 -5.71 19.62
N TRP A 20 -20.57 -6.71 18.95
CA TRP A 20 -20.72 -8.04 19.52
C TRP A 20 -19.36 -8.72 19.76
N LEU A 21 -18.42 -8.61 18.82
CA LEU A 21 -17.07 -9.14 18.97
C LEU A 21 -16.34 -8.51 20.15
N GLU A 22 -16.43 -7.18 20.29
CA GLU A 22 -15.84 -6.46 21.43
C GLU A 22 -16.46 -6.91 22.76
N ALA A 23 -17.80 -7.00 22.83
CA ALA A 23 -18.50 -7.50 24.02
C ALA A 23 -18.17 -8.96 24.36
N ALA A 24 -17.84 -9.77 23.36
CA ALA A 24 -17.37 -11.14 23.52
C ALA A 24 -15.87 -11.24 23.92
N GLY A 25 -15.18 -10.11 24.07
CA GLY A 25 -13.79 -10.05 24.52
C GLY A 25 -12.74 -10.16 23.41
N PHE A 26 -13.14 -10.07 22.13
CA PHE A 26 -12.18 -9.99 21.03
C PHE A 26 -11.58 -8.58 20.94
N ALA A 27 -10.32 -8.51 20.50
CA ALA A 27 -9.68 -7.24 20.19
C ALA A 27 -10.32 -6.62 18.94
N VAL A 28 -11.04 -5.52 19.13
CA VAL A 28 -11.62 -4.70 18.05
C VAL A 28 -10.89 -3.37 18.04
N SER A 29 -10.58 -2.87 16.84
CA SER A 29 -9.92 -1.57 16.71
C SER A 29 -10.82 -0.46 17.28
N PRO A 30 -10.35 0.36 18.24
CA PRO A 30 -11.11 1.47 18.81
C PRO A 30 -11.33 2.62 17.81
N ASP A 31 -10.62 2.52 16.69
CA ASP A 31 -10.46 3.51 15.65
C ASP A 31 -11.46 3.31 14.49
N ASN A 32 -12.31 2.27 14.58
CA ASN A 32 -13.43 2.06 13.67
C ASN A 32 -14.48 3.18 13.85
N ARG A 33 -15.05 3.66 12.72
CA ARG A 33 -16.11 4.68 12.71
C ARG A 33 -17.28 4.22 11.85
N LEU A 34 -18.50 4.35 12.36
CA LEU A 34 -19.72 4.23 11.56
C LEU A 34 -19.97 5.56 10.86
N CYS A 35 -20.01 5.55 9.53
CA CYS A 35 -20.28 6.73 8.71
C CYS A 35 -21.68 6.60 8.09
N CYS A 36 -22.47 7.68 8.13
CA CYS A 36 -23.84 7.71 7.62
C CYS A 36 -23.93 8.15 6.14
N SER A 37 -22.82 8.60 5.55
CA SER A 37 -22.75 8.95 4.14
C SER A 37 -21.39 8.61 3.51
N ALA A 38 -21.33 8.62 2.18
CA ALA A 38 -20.08 8.41 1.44
C ALA A 38 -19.08 9.54 1.70
N GLU A 39 -19.55 10.78 1.80
CA GLU A 39 -18.73 11.96 2.09
C GLU A 39 -18.09 11.86 3.48
N GLU A 40 -18.86 11.40 4.47
CA GLU A 40 -18.33 11.16 5.82
C GLU A 40 -17.29 10.04 5.84
N ALA A 41 -17.51 8.97 5.07
CA ALA A 41 -16.56 7.88 4.93
C ALA A 41 -15.24 8.31 4.27
N VAL A 42 -15.32 9.15 3.22
CA VAL A 42 -14.15 9.71 2.55
C VAL A 42 -13.41 10.68 3.48
N ALA A 43 -14.12 11.59 4.14
CA ALA A 43 -13.51 12.52 5.10
C ALA A 43 -12.81 11.79 6.25
N ALA A 44 -13.40 10.69 6.75
CA ALA A 44 -12.76 9.84 7.74
C ALA A 44 -11.47 9.19 7.19
N ALA A 45 -11.48 8.70 5.94
CA ALA A 45 -10.30 8.12 5.30
C ALA A 45 -9.16 9.15 5.13
N GLU A 46 -9.48 10.40 4.82
CA GLU A 46 -8.52 11.50 4.72
C GLU A 46 -7.98 11.93 6.10
N GLU A 47 -8.83 11.98 7.12
CA GLU A 47 -8.40 12.21 8.52
C GLU A 47 -7.37 11.14 8.93
N TRP A 48 -7.64 9.88 8.60
CA TRP A 48 -6.74 8.75 8.84
C TRP A 48 -5.38 8.90 8.17
N MET A 49 -5.31 9.45 6.96
CA MET A 49 -4.04 9.76 6.29
C MET A 49 -3.19 10.72 7.12
N SER A 50 -3.80 11.76 7.69
CA SER A 50 -3.08 12.78 8.47
C SER A 50 -2.51 12.24 9.79
N ARG A 51 -3.15 11.20 10.34
CA ARG A 51 -2.76 10.56 11.61
C ARG A 51 -1.77 9.42 11.42
N ARG A 52 -1.51 8.97 10.19
CA ARG A 52 -0.69 7.79 9.89
C ARG A 52 0.62 7.72 10.68
N ASP A 53 1.39 8.82 10.70
CA ASP A 53 2.71 8.84 11.33
C ASP A 53 2.66 8.92 12.87
N SER A 54 1.47 9.12 13.45
CA SER A 54 1.24 9.17 14.91
C SER A 54 0.83 7.83 15.51
N LEU A 55 0.54 6.83 14.66
CA LEU A 55 0.09 5.52 15.10
C LEU A 55 1.27 4.71 15.63
N GLY A 56 1.05 3.93 16.70
CA GLY A 56 2.04 2.99 17.22
C GLY A 56 2.23 1.73 16.37
N TYR A 57 1.71 1.72 15.14
CA TYR A 57 1.72 0.59 14.22
C TYR A 57 1.63 1.10 12.77
N ASP A 58 2.11 0.29 11.83
CA ASP A 58 2.06 0.61 10.41
C ASP A 58 0.68 0.35 9.80
N VAL A 59 0.26 1.26 8.93
CA VAL A 59 -0.98 1.16 8.13
C VAL A 59 -0.73 1.59 6.69
N ASP A 60 -1.37 0.91 5.73
CA ASP A 60 -1.29 1.24 4.29
C ASP A 60 -2.59 1.86 3.75
N GLY A 61 -3.61 2.04 4.59
CA GLY A 61 -4.90 2.60 4.21
C GLY A 61 -5.99 2.34 5.24
N VAL A 62 -7.23 2.58 4.82
CA VAL A 62 -8.45 2.19 5.55
C VAL A 62 -9.31 1.27 4.68
N VAL A 63 -10.21 0.50 5.29
CA VAL A 63 -11.18 -0.31 4.54
C VAL A 63 -12.57 0.28 4.76
N LEU A 64 -13.18 0.74 3.68
CA LEU A 64 -14.57 1.18 3.68
C LEU A 64 -15.46 -0.02 3.39
N LYS A 65 -16.48 -0.25 4.21
CA LYS A 65 -17.41 -1.38 4.08
C LYS A 65 -18.83 -0.86 4.14
N LEU A 66 -19.72 -1.40 3.30
CA LEU A 66 -21.15 -1.21 3.49
C LEU A 66 -21.57 -1.84 4.82
N ASP A 67 -22.34 -1.10 5.61
CA ASP A 67 -22.71 -1.55 6.95
C ASP A 67 -23.80 -2.63 6.91
N ALA A 68 -24.81 -2.49 6.03
CA ALA A 68 -25.90 -3.46 5.93
C ALA A 68 -25.43 -4.80 5.32
N THR A 69 -25.38 -5.84 6.14
CA THR A 69 -24.88 -7.18 5.73
C THR A 69 -25.79 -7.88 4.73
N ALA A 70 -27.07 -7.50 4.69
CA ALA A 70 -28.02 -7.97 3.68
C ALA A 70 -27.57 -7.64 2.23
N LEU A 71 -26.73 -6.62 2.06
CA LEU A 71 -26.19 -6.25 0.75
C LEU A 71 -25.04 -7.17 0.30
N TYR A 72 -24.44 -7.96 1.21
CA TYR A 72 -23.20 -8.68 0.90
C TYR A 72 -23.45 -9.83 -0.07
N SER A 73 -24.53 -10.58 0.14
CA SER A 73 -24.96 -11.65 -0.77
C SER A 73 -25.48 -11.10 -2.09
N LEU A 74 -26.18 -9.96 -2.06
CA LEU A 74 -26.69 -9.29 -3.26
C LEU A 74 -25.56 -8.80 -4.17
N LEU A 75 -24.52 -8.19 -3.59
CA LEU A 75 -23.38 -7.65 -4.32
C LEU A 75 -22.36 -8.74 -4.68
N GLY A 76 -22.19 -9.75 -3.82
CA GLY A 76 -21.27 -10.86 -4.04
C GLY A 76 -19.80 -10.44 -4.14
N THR A 77 -19.02 -11.23 -4.88
CA THR A 77 -17.57 -11.12 -5.01
C THR A 77 -17.14 -11.03 -6.49
N ALA A 78 -15.98 -10.43 -6.74
CA ALA A 78 -15.28 -10.43 -8.02
C ALA A 78 -13.96 -11.23 -7.91
N GLY A 79 -13.16 -11.28 -8.98
CA GLY A 79 -11.81 -11.85 -8.92
C GLY A 79 -11.75 -13.35 -8.65
N GLY A 80 -12.78 -14.12 -9.00
CA GLY A 80 -12.84 -15.56 -8.66
C GLY A 80 -13.20 -15.85 -7.20
N GLY A 81 -13.71 -14.85 -6.46
CA GLY A 81 -14.22 -15.02 -5.09
C GLY A 81 -13.41 -14.30 -4.02
N SER A 82 -12.24 -13.73 -4.34
CA SER A 82 -11.37 -13.06 -3.37
C SER A 82 -11.80 -11.64 -3.03
N ASP A 83 -12.51 -10.96 -3.94
CA ASP A 83 -12.69 -9.51 -3.86
C ASP A 83 -14.16 -9.16 -3.58
N PRO A 84 -14.56 -8.87 -2.33
CA PRO A 84 -15.94 -8.51 -2.01
C PRO A 84 -16.32 -7.18 -2.67
N ARG A 85 -17.51 -7.12 -3.30
CA ARG A 85 -17.99 -5.88 -3.94
C ARG A 85 -18.55 -4.85 -2.95
N TRP A 86 -18.78 -5.26 -1.72
CA TRP A 86 -19.34 -4.44 -0.64
C TRP A 86 -18.26 -3.79 0.25
N ALA A 87 -16.98 -3.98 -0.07
CA ALA A 87 -15.86 -3.37 0.64
C ALA A 87 -14.78 -2.89 -0.34
N VAL A 88 -14.08 -1.82 0.02
CA VAL A 88 -12.95 -1.29 -0.75
C VAL A 88 -11.83 -0.85 0.20
N ALA A 89 -10.59 -1.22 -0.15
CA ALA A 89 -9.40 -0.72 0.53
C ALA A 89 -9.03 0.65 -0.07
N TRP A 90 -9.18 1.70 0.74
CA TRP A 90 -8.72 3.04 0.43
C TRP A 90 -7.27 3.19 0.86
N LYS A 91 -6.36 2.89 -0.07
CA LYS A 91 -4.92 2.93 0.20
C LYS A 91 -4.41 4.35 0.27
N PHE A 92 -3.56 4.62 1.26
CA PHE A 92 -2.85 5.89 1.35
C PHE A 92 -1.85 6.00 0.19
N PRO A 93 -1.56 7.22 -0.29
CA PRO A 93 -0.48 7.43 -1.24
C PRO A 93 0.81 6.80 -0.69
N ALA A 94 1.47 6.05 -1.56
CA ALA A 94 2.78 5.52 -1.28
C ALA A 94 3.73 6.68 -0.94
N GLY A 95 4.52 6.53 0.12
CA GLY A 95 5.50 7.55 0.47
C GLY A 95 6.51 7.70 -0.67
N GLU A 96 6.89 8.94 -0.98
CA GLU A 96 8.01 9.26 -1.87
C GLU A 96 9.13 9.94 -1.09
N ALA A 97 10.37 9.64 -1.45
CA ALA A 97 11.54 10.40 -1.00
C ALA A 97 12.49 10.64 -2.17
N VAL A 98 13.22 11.75 -2.10
CA VAL A 98 14.30 12.06 -3.03
C VAL A 98 15.62 11.57 -2.42
N THR A 99 16.41 10.85 -3.21
CA THR A 99 17.78 10.44 -2.82
C THR A 99 18.71 10.48 -4.02
N ARG A 100 20.00 10.22 -3.81
CA ARG A 100 21.01 10.16 -4.88
C ARG A 100 21.22 8.75 -5.37
N LEU A 101 21.17 8.57 -6.69
CA LEU A 101 21.60 7.35 -7.36
C LEU A 101 23.13 7.23 -7.27
N GLN A 102 23.60 6.12 -6.69
CA GLN A 102 25.03 5.79 -6.58
C GLN A 102 25.51 4.86 -7.68
N GLY A 103 24.59 4.26 -8.43
CA GLY A 103 24.89 3.35 -9.52
C GLY A 103 23.75 2.37 -9.77
N VAL A 104 23.95 1.47 -10.73
CA VAL A 104 23.00 0.40 -11.05
C VAL A 104 23.77 -0.92 -11.08
N GLU A 105 23.22 -1.93 -10.42
CA GLU A 105 23.71 -3.31 -10.53
C GLU A 105 22.70 -4.17 -11.30
N LEU A 106 23.17 -5.28 -11.86
CA LEU A 106 22.32 -6.25 -12.53
C LEU A 106 22.22 -7.52 -11.69
N SER A 107 21.00 -7.95 -11.40
CA SER A 107 20.72 -9.22 -10.73
C SER A 107 20.20 -10.24 -11.73
N VAL A 108 20.69 -11.47 -11.68
CA VAL A 108 20.24 -12.56 -12.55
C VAL A 108 19.38 -13.53 -11.75
N GLY A 109 18.10 -13.62 -12.12
CA GLY A 109 17.15 -14.54 -11.51
C GLY A 109 17.37 -16.00 -11.93
N ARG A 110 16.73 -16.93 -11.23
CA ARG A 110 16.83 -18.39 -11.47
C ARG A 110 16.45 -18.80 -12.90
N THR A 111 15.60 -18.04 -13.57
CA THR A 111 15.15 -18.26 -14.96
C THR A 111 16.04 -17.55 -16.00
N GLY A 112 17.14 -16.92 -15.58
CA GLY A 112 18.01 -16.11 -16.45
C GLY A 112 17.52 -14.68 -16.68
N GLN A 113 16.40 -14.28 -16.08
CA GLN A 113 15.90 -12.90 -16.17
C GLN A 113 16.88 -11.94 -15.50
N VAL A 114 17.31 -10.91 -16.24
CA VAL A 114 18.19 -9.85 -15.72
C VAL A 114 17.35 -8.69 -15.23
N THR A 115 17.48 -8.34 -13.95
CA THR A 115 16.75 -7.26 -13.29
C THR A 115 17.73 -6.17 -12.84
N PRO A 116 17.59 -4.93 -13.33
CA PRO A 116 18.38 -3.81 -12.84
C PRO A 116 17.91 -3.35 -11.46
N ILE A 117 18.86 -3.05 -10.57
CA ILE A 117 18.62 -2.53 -9.23
C ILE A 117 19.44 -1.24 -9.06
N ALA A 118 18.76 -0.17 -8.64
CA ALA A 118 19.39 1.09 -8.30
C ALA A 118 20.04 1.03 -6.92
N LEU A 119 21.32 1.40 -6.84
CA LEU A 119 22.04 1.64 -5.59
C LEU A 119 21.82 3.10 -5.19
N LEU A 120 21.41 3.33 -3.94
CA LEU A 120 20.94 4.64 -3.49
C LEU A 120 21.71 5.09 -2.25
N SER A 121 21.90 6.40 -2.14
CA SER A 121 22.29 7.00 -0.86
C SER A 121 21.19 6.70 0.18
N PRO A 122 21.53 6.37 1.44
CA PRO A 122 20.54 6.01 2.45
C PRO A 122 19.45 7.08 2.61
N VAL A 123 18.19 6.67 2.51
CA VAL A 123 17.04 7.57 2.66
C VAL A 123 15.95 6.91 3.51
N GLN A 124 15.37 7.65 4.45
CA GLN A 124 14.28 7.17 5.28
C GLN A 124 12.96 7.28 4.52
N LEU A 125 12.20 6.19 4.41
CA LEU A 125 10.89 6.20 3.75
C LEU A 125 9.96 5.13 4.34
N GLY A 126 8.86 5.58 4.96
CA GLY A 126 7.92 4.68 5.63
C GLY A 126 8.57 3.86 6.75
N GLY A 127 9.26 4.53 7.68
CA GLY A 127 9.85 3.87 8.86
C GLY A 127 11.14 3.08 8.64
N VAL A 128 11.56 2.83 7.38
CA VAL A 128 12.79 2.07 7.07
C VAL A 128 13.82 2.89 6.29
N VAL A 129 15.09 2.50 6.40
CA VAL A 129 16.19 3.05 5.59
C VAL A 129 16.30 2.28 4.28
N ILE A 130 16.08 2.96 3.17
CA ILE A 130 16.22 2.42 1.82
C ILE A 130 17.63 2.73 1.28
N ARG A 131 18.27 1.70 0.72
CA ARG A 131 19.57 1.81 0.00
C ARG A 131 19.53 1.20 -1.41
N ARG A 132 18.46 0.47 -1.72
CA ARG A 132 18.28 -0.26 -2.97
C ARG A 132 16.84 -0.14 -3.43
N ALA A 133 16.64 0.06 -4.72
CA ALA A 133 15.31 0.12 -5.31
C ALA A 133 15.29 -0.60 -6.67
N SER A 134 14.18 -1.25 -6.98
CA SER A 134 13.98 -1.89 -8.28
C SER A 134 13.86 -0.84 -9.39
N LEU A 135 14.46 -1.14 -10.53
CA LEU A 135 14.24 -0.44 -11.81
C LEU A 135 13.30 -1.22 -12.74
N HIS A 136 12.62 -2.24 -12.20
CA HIS A 136 11.73 -3.17 -12.89
C HIS A 136 12.39 -4.04 -13.97
N ASN A 137 12.81 -3.44 -15.08
CA ASN A 137 13.47 -4.11 -16.19
C ASN A 137 14.36 -3.11 -16.95
N ILE A 138 15.23 -3.62 -17.83
CA ILE A 138 16.21 -2.81 -18.56
C ILE A 138 15.54 -1.73 -19.42
N GLY A 139 14.49 -2.06 -20.16
CA GLY A 139 13.82 -1.10 -21.04
C GLY A 139 13.18 0.06 -20.29
N LEU A 140 12.55 -0.19 -19.14
CA LEU A 140 12.04 0.88 -18.28
C LEU A 140 13.17 1.72 -17.68
N ALA A 141 14.26 1.07 -17.25
CA ALA A 141 15.42 1.76 -16.70
C ALA A 141 16.06 2.73 -17.71
N GLU A 142 16.21 2.30 -18.97
CA GLU A 142 16.72 3.13 -20.06
C GLU A 142 15.80 4.34 -20.32
N GLY A 143 14.48 4.12 -20.29
CA GLY A 143 13.49 5.19 -20.45
C GLY A 143 13.53 6.26 -19.36
N LEU A 144 14.09 5.96 -18.19
CA LEU A 144 14.24 6.92 -17.09
C LEU A 144 15.43 7.88 -17.27
N GLY A 145 16.36 7.62 -18.20
CA GLY A 145 17.49 8.50 -18.50
C GLY A 145 18.43 8.75 -17.30
N LEU A 146 18.60 7.72 -16.46
CA LEU A 146 19.36 7.78 -15.21
C LEU A 146 20.86 7.95 -15.46
N HIS A 147 21.49 8.84 -14.69
CA HIS A 147 22.94 8.97 -14.59
C HIS A 147 23.37 8.79 -13.14
N GLU A 148 24.50 8.14 -12.90
CA GLU A 148 25.13 8.06 -11.59
C GLU A 148 25.33 9.48 -11.02
N GLY A 149 24.89 9.67 -9.77
CA GLY A 149 24.86 10.96 -9.09
C GLY A 149 23.52 11.70 -9.19
N ASP A 150 22.59 11.26 -10.05
CA ASP A 150 21.27 11.87 -10.19
C ASP A 150 20.48 11.89 -8.88
N ALA A 151 19.72 12.96 -8.69
CA ALA A 151 18.61 12.94 -7.75
C ALA A 151 17.47 12.12 -8.37
N VAL A 152 16.99 11.12 -7.63
CA VAL A 152 15.92 10.21 -8.06
C VAL A 152 14.81 10.21 -7.02
N VAL A 153 13.57 10.08 -7.50
CA VAL A 153 12.41 9.89 -6.64
C VAL A 153 12.18 8.42 -6.46
N VAL A 154 12.20 7.99 -5.21
CA VAL A 154 11.99 6.61 -4.79
C VAL A 154 10.65 6.55 -4.09
N ARG A 155 9.85 5.55 -4.46
CA ARG A 155 8.55 5.31 -3.86
C ARG A 155 8.54 3.95 -3.19
N ARG A 156 7.85 3.87 -2.05
CA ARG A 156 7.55 2.62 -1.35
C ARG A 156 6.04 2.50 -1.19
N SER A 157 5.45 1.55 -1.92
CA SER A 157 4.01 1.26 -1.83
C SER A 157 3.76 0.19 -0.77
N GLY A 158 3.16 0.57 0.37
CA GLY A 158 2.98 -0.33 1.52
C GLY A 158 4.32 -0.88 2.05
N ASP A 159 4.32 -2.14 2.52
CA ASP A 159 5.53 -2.82 3.00
C ASP A 159 6.42 -3.45 1.89
N VAL A 160 6.15 -3.11 0.64
CA VAL A 160 6.74 -3.76 -0.55
C VAL A 160 8.11 -3.18 -0.94
N ILE A 161 8.79 -3.86 -1.86
CA ILE A 161 10.04 -3.51 -2.54
C ILE A 161 10.02 -2.06 -3.06
N PRO A 162 11.00 -1.21 -2.65
CA PRO A 162 11.15 0.15 -3.17
C PRO A 162 11.39 0.22 -4.67
N GLN A 163 10.90 1.27 -5.32
CA GLN A 163 11.03 1.47 -6.77
C GLN A 163 11.48 2.89 -7.09
N VAL A 164 12.34 3.03 -8.11
CA VAL A 164 12.66 4.34 -8.67
C VAL A 164 11.55 4.75 -9.63
N MET A 165 10.94 5.91 -9.37
CA MET A 165 9.83 6.42 -10.17
C MET A 165 10.30 7.32 -11.32
N ARG A 166 11.27 8.20 -11.04
CA ARG A 166 11.82 9.17 -12.00
C ARG A 166 13.17 9.71 -11.55
N ALA A 167 14.02 10.12 -12.50
CA ALA A 167 15.08 11.07 -12.24
C ALA A 167 14.52 12.49 -12.11
N LEU A 168 15.31 13.37 -11.50
CA LEU A 168 15.10 14.82 -11.47
C LEU A 168 16.28 15.49 -12.22
N PRO A 169 16.26 15.51 -13.57
CA PRO A 169 17.36 16.05 -14.38
C PRO A 169 17.68 17.51 -14.07
N GLU A 170 16.71 18.28 -13.60
CA GLU A 170 16.85 19.67 -13.16
C GLU A 170 17.75 19.82 -11.92
N LEU A 171 17.95 18.75 -11.15
CA LEU A 171 18.85 18.70 -9.99
C LEU A 171 20.16 17.95 -10.30
N ARG A 172 20.41 17.61 -11.57
CA ARG A 172 21.57 16.83 -11.98
C ARG A 172 22.87 17.62 -11.73
N PRO A 173 23.80 17.08 -10.92
CA PRO A 173 25.06 17.77 -10.67
C PRO A 173 25.94 17.77 -11.94
N PRO A 174 26.80 18.78 -12.10
CA PRO A 174 27.84 18.76 -13.14
C PRO A 174 28.73 17.52 -12.97
N GLY A 175 28.79 16.67 -14.00
CA GLY A 175 29.63 15.47 -14.00
C GLY A 175 28.93 14.16 -13.66
N ALA A 176 27.60 14.13 -13.52
CA ALA A 176 26.83 12.88 -13.52
C ALA A 176 27.07 12.08 -14.82
N ARG A 177 27.19 10.75 -14.72
CA ARG A 177 27.57 9.85 -15.84
C ARG A 177 26.62 8.70 -16.04
#